data_AF-A0A504LAK9-F1
#
_entry.id   AF-A0A504LAK9-F1
#
_cell.length_a   1.000
_cell.length_b   1.000
_cell.length_c   1.000
_cell.angle_alpha   90.00
_cell.angle_beta   90.00
_cell.angle_gamma   90.00
#
_symmetry.space_group_name_H-M   'P 1'
#
loop_
_entity.id
_entity.type
_entity.pdbx_description
1 polymer ?
#
loop_
_entity_poly.entity_id
_entity_poly.type
_entity_poly.pdbx_seq_one_letter_code
_entity_poly.pdbx_strand_id
1 'polypeptide(L)' 'MKTILCYGDSLTWGYDAASLGRHALEDRWPSALKAELGSDIEVIAEGLNGRTTAFDDH' A
#
# COMPACT_ATOMS: atom_id res chain seq x y z
N MET A 1 9.27 -0.89 19.21
CA MET A 1 9.06 -0.45 17.83
C MET A 1 8.98 -1.68 16.94
N LYS A 2 7.84 -1.91 16.29
CA LYS A 2 7.69 -2.96 15.28
C LYS A 2 7.53 -2.31 13.91
N THR A 3 7.82 -3.06 12.85
CA THR A 3 7.68 -2.59 11.47
C THR A 3 6.80 -3.57 10.70
N ILE A 4 5.85 -3.03 9.93
CA ILE A 4 4.96 -3.79 9.05
C ILE A 4 5.22 -3.34 7.62
N LEU A 5 5.47 -4.30 6.74
CA LEU A 5 5.55 -4.07 5.30
C LEU A 5 4.23 -4.48 4.64
N CYS A 6 3.58 -3.53 3.98
CA CYS A 6 2.42 -3.77 3.12
C CYS A 6 2.91 -3.90 1.68
N TYR A 7 3.23 -5.11 1.24
CA TYR A 7 3.72 -5.39 -0.11
C TYR A 7 2.55 -5.82 -1.01
N GLY A 8 2.24 -5.03 -2.04
CA GLY A 8 1.08 -5.31 -2.89
C GLY A 8 1.08 -4.59 -4.23
N ASP A 9 -0.09 -4.55 -4.85
CA ASP A 9 -0.34 -4.01 -6.19
C ASP A 9 -1.01 -2.62 -6.14
N SER A 10 -1.82 -2.29 -7.15
CA SER A 10 -2.57 -1.03 -7.23
C SER A 10 -3.52 -0.80 -6.07
N LEU A 11 -4.04 -1.86 -5.44
CA LEU A 11 -4.91 -1.77 -4.27
C LEU A 11 -4.12 -1.26 -3.05
N THR A 12 -2.84 -1.61 -2.96
CA THR A 12 -1.94 -1.11 -1.90
C THR A 12 -1.37 0.26 -2.23
N TRP A 13 -1.09 0.52 -3.52
CA TRP A 13 -0.67 1.85 -3.96
C TRP A 13 -1.78 2.89 -3.72
N GLY A 14 -3.04 2.47 -3.84
CA GLY A 14 -4.23 3.31 -3.69
C GLY A 14 -4.69 3.88 -5.02
N TYR A 15 -4.92 3.02 -6.02
CA TYR A 15 -5.43 3.46 -7.32
C TYR A 15 -6.89 3.88 -7.22
N ASP A 16 -7.18 5.12 -7.63
CA ASP A 16 -8.53 5.65 -7.69
C ASP A 16 -9.09 5.49 -9.10
N ALA A 17 -10.10 4.63 -9.26
CA ALA A 17 -10.73 4.37 -10.55
C ALA A 17 -11.55 5.57 -11.09
N ALA A 18 -11.99 6.48 -10.22
CA ALA A 18 -12.78 7.64 -10.66
C ALA A 18 -11.90 8.73 -11.28
N SER A 19 -10.79 9.06 -10.63
CA SER A 19 -9.83 10.05 -11.14
C SER A 19 -8.76 9.45 -12.07
N LEU A 20 -8.68 8.12 -12.16
CA LEU A 20 -7.56 7.39 -12.78
C LEU A 20 -6.19 7.75 -12.16
N GLY A 21 -6.22 8.26 -10.92
CA GLY A 21 -5.08 8.76 -10.18
C GLY A 21 -4.80 7.95 -8.93
N ARG A 22 -4.25 8.62 -7.91
CA ARG A 22 -3.94 8.02 -6.61
C ARG A 22 -4.83 8.62 -5.53
N HIS A 23 -5.37 7.78 -4.66
CA HIS A 23 -5.99 8.23 -3.41
C HIS A 23 -5.00 9.08 -2.59
N ALA A 24 -5.56 10.05 -1.85
CA ALA A 24 -4.81 10.86 -0.89
C ALA A 24 -4.07 9.94 0.11
N LEU A 25 -3.05 10.46 0.80
CA LEU A 25 -2.19 9.60 1.61
C LEU A 25 -3.00 8.92 2.73
N GLU A 26 -3.85 9.68 3.40
CA GLU A 26 -4.75 9.29 4.48
C GLU A 26 -5.80 8.25 4.06
N ASP A 27 -6.22 8.24 2.79
CA ASP A 27 -7.25 7.34 2.27
C ASP A 27 -6.70 5.97 1.87
N ARG A 28 -5.37 5.78 1.88
CA ARG A 28 -4.74 4.50 1.55
C ARG A 28 -4.80 3.58 2.75
N TRP A 29 -5.16 2.31 2.53
CA TRP A 29 -5.31 1.35 3.63
C TRP A 29 -4.06 1.17 4.52
N PRO A 30 -2.79 1.26 4.03
CA PRO A 30 -1.64 1.20 4.92
C PRO A 30 -1.53 2.43 5.84
N SER A 31 -1.96 3.61 5.38
CA SER A 31 -2.00 4.83 6.18
C SER A 31 -3.11 4.75 7.23
N ALA A 32 -4.29 4.25 6.87
CA ALA A 32 -5.36 3.97 7.82
C ALA A 32 -4.90 2.97 8.89
N LEU A 33 -4.20 1.90 8.48
CA LEU A 33 -3.60 0.94 9.41
C LEU A 33 -2.60 1.61 10.37
N LYS A 34 -1.71 2.48 9.87
CA LYS A 34 -0.76 3.24 10.71
C LYS A 34 -1.48 4.13 11.71
N ALA A 35 -2.56 4.80 11.29
CA ALA A 35 -3.35 5.66 12.17
C ALA A 35 -4.00 4.86 13.31
N GLU A 36 -4.57 3.70 13.01
CA GLU A 36 -5.22 2.82 14.00
C GLU A 36 -4.23 2.14 14.96
N LEU A 37 -3.04 1.74 14.47
CA LEU A 37 -2.03 1.07 15.30
C LEU A 37 -1.19 2.03 16.15
N GLY A 38 -1.18 3.32 15.81
CA GLY A 38 -0.48 4.35 16.57
C GLY A 38 1.02 4.47 16.29
N SER A 39 1.70 5.26 17.13
CA SER A 39 3.08 5.72 16.91
C SER A 39 4.14 4.62 17.04
N ASP A 40 3.86 3.53 17.77
CA ASP A 40 4.85 2.50 18.11
C ASP A 40 5.11 1.47 16.99
N ILE A 41 4.31 1.55 15.91
CA ILE A 41 4.38 0.66 14.76
C ILE A 41 4.73 1.47 13.51
N GLU A 42 5.85 1.19 12.86
CA GLU A 42 6.13 1.74 11.53
C GLU A 42 5.42 0.92 10.45
N VAL A 43 4.77 1.59 9.49
CA VAL A 43 4.10 0.93 8.36
C VAL A 43 4.73 1.43 7.06
N ILE A 44 5.30 0.51 6.29
CA ILE A 44 5.91 0.79 4.99
C ILE A 44 4.98 0.27 3.90
N ALA A 45 4.55 1.16 3.01
CA ALA A 45 3.66 0.82 1.90
C ALA A 45 4.46 0.63 0.59
N GLU A 46 4.56 -0.62 0.15
CA GLU A 46 5.21 -1.03 -1.10
C GLU A 46 4.16 -1.52 -2.10
N GLY A 47 3.36 -0.58 -2.61
CA GLY A 47 2.37 -0.84 -3.65
C GLY A 47 2.89 -0.48 -5.04
N LEU A 48 2.80 -1.41 -6.00
CA LEU A 48 3.18 -1.19 -7.39
C LEU A 48 2.02 -1.58 -8.33
N ASN A 49 1.47 -0.61 -9.06
CA ASN A 49 0.38 -0.86 -10.01
C ASN A 49 0.77 -1.95 -11.01
N GLY A 50 -0.07 -2.96 -11.17
CA GLY A 50 0.18 -4.08 -12.08
C GLY A 50 1.18 -5.12 -11.57
N ARG A 51 1.68 -5.02 -10.32
CA ARG A 51 2.49 -6.07 -9.71
C ARG A 51 1.72 -7.40 -9.71
N THR A 52 2.41 -8.45 -10.11
CA THR A 52 1.97 -9.83 -9.98
C THR A 52 2.81 -10.56 -8.93
N THR A 53 2.53 -11.84 -8.68
CA THR A 53 3.25 -12.63 -7.68
C THR A 53 4.66 -12.99 -8.15
N ALA A 54 4.76 -13.82 -9.18
CA ALA A 54 6.00 -14.24 -9.83
C ALA A 54 5.66 -14.85 -11.19
N PHE A 55 6.55 -14.65 -12.17
CA PHE A 55 6.55 -15.37 -13.44
C PHE A 55 7.99 -15.81 -13.71
N ASP A 56 8.14 -16.94 -14.40
CA ASP A 56 9.44 -17.38 -14.89
C ASP A 56 9.81 -16.53 -16.11
N ASP A 57 11.08 -16.13 -16.20
CA ASP A 57 11.64 -15.54 -17.42
C ASP A 57 11.81 -16.68 -18.45
N HIS A 58 10.96 -16.69 -19.48
CA HIS A 58 11.04 -17.61 -20.61
C HIS A 58 11.99 -17.11 -21.71
#